data_AF-A0A945VST5-F1
#
_entry.id   AF-A0A945VST5-F1
#
_cell.length_a   1.000
_cell.length_b   1.000
_cell.length_c   1.000
_cell.angle_alpha   90.00
_cell.angle_beta   90.00
_cell.angle_gamma   90.00
#
_symmetry.space_group_name_H-M   'P 1'
#
loop_
_entity.id
_entity.type
_entity.pdbx_description
1 polymer ?
#
loop_
_entity_poly.entity_id
_entity_poly.type
_entity_poly.pdbx_seq_one_letter_code
_entity_poly.pdbx_strand_id
1 'polypeptide(L)'
;MKKHHLWLMVIIVFVAGLMFSNMSVQAKEKTPEIQWEYKTLEVNFANDKYIETKYRSPRGRILKKDLSMLNELGKDGWELCGVNNVNYYFKRVIKEN
;
A
#
# COMPACT_ATOMS: atom_id res chain seq x y z
N MET A 1 39.68 46.33 -28.48
CA MET A 1 39.91 45.19 -27.56
C MET A 1 38.70 44.86 -26.65
N LYS A 2 37.44 45.04 -27.08
CA LYS A 2 36.25 44.79 -26.21
C LYS A 2 35.38 43.58 -26.61
N LYS A 3 35.54 43.05 -27.85
CA LYS A 3 34.72 41.93 -28.36
C LYS A 3 35.07 40.56 -27.75
N HIS A 4 36.33 40.32 -27.40
CA HIS A 4 36.77 39.02 -26.87
C HIS A 4 36.30 38.76 -25.43
N HIS A 5 36.22 39.80 -24.59
CA HIS A 5 35.74 39.66 -23.21
C HIS A 5 34.25 39.31 -23.12
N LEU A 6 33.44 39.85 -24.03
CA LEU A 6 32.00 39.56 -24.07
C LEU A 6 31.74 38.09 -24.42
N TRP A 7 32.51 37.54 -25.37
CA TRP A 7 32.38 36.14 -25.77
C TRP A 7 32.81 35.18 -24.65
N LEU A 8 33.83 35.55 -23.89
CA LEU A 8 34.33 34.79 -22.74
C LEU A 8 33.30 34.72 -21.60
N MET A 9 32.59 35.82 -21.34
CA MET A 9 31.49 35.86 -20.36
C MET A 9 30.33 34.92 -20.72
N VAL A 10 29.96 34.85 -22.00
CA VAL A 10 28.88 33.97 -22.48
C VAL A 10 29.23 32.49 -22.25
N ILE A 11 30.47 32.11 -22.50
CA ILE A 11 30.93 30.72 -22.31
C ILE A 11 30.90 30.32 -20.83
N ILE A 12 31.32 31.21 -19.93
CA ILE A 12 31.34 30.93 -18.49
C ILE A 12 29.92 30.70 -17.97
N VAL A 13 28.96 31.54 -18.38
CA VAL A 13 27.55 31.38 -17.99
C VAL A 13 26.95 30.10 -18.56
N PHE A 14 27.30 29.72 -19.79
CA PHE A 14 26.83 28.49 -20.41
C PHE A 14 27.37 27.23 -19.73
N VAL A 15 28.66 27.22 -19.37
CA VAL A 15 29.29 26.10 -18.64
C VAL A 15 28.73 25.98 -17.22
N ALA A 16 28.55 27.10 -16.52
CA ALA A 16 27.92 27.11 -15.20
C ALA A 16 26.47 26.61 -15.26
N GLY A 17 25.70 27.03 -16.27
CA GLY A 17 24.33 26.54 -16.51
C GLY A 17 24.28 25.04 -16.75
N LEU A 18 25.19 24.51 -17.57
CA LEU A 18 25.32 23.07 -17.84
C LEU A 18 25.67 22.26 -16.58
N MET A 19 26.56 22.77 -15.72
CA MET A 19 26.90 22.12 -14.46
C MET A 19 25.74 22.10 -13.48
N PHE A 20 24.92 23.15 -13.42
CA PHE A 20 23.71 23.18 -12.59
C PHE A 20 22.63 22.21 -13.07
N SER A 21 22.45 22.03 -14.39
CA SER A 21 21.51 21.03 -14.92
C SER A 21 21.93 19.58 -14.61
N ASN A 22 23.22 19.30 -14.45
CA ASN A 22 23.71 17.97 -14.08
C ASN A 22 23.61 17.67 -12.58
N MET A 23 23.44 18.67 -11.71
CA MET A 23 23.19 18.44 -10.28
C MET A 23 21.76 18.00 -9.96
N SER A 24 20.86 18.08 -10.94
CA SER A 24 19.52 17.48 -10.84
C SER A 24 19.56 15.99 -11.23
N VAL A 25 20.58 15.26 -10.76
CA VAL A 25 20.51 13.80 -10.71
C VAL A 25 19.43 13.48 -9.72
N GLN A 26 18.26 13.14 -10.26
CA GLN A 26 17.12 12.60 -9.55
C GLN A 26 17.62 11.59 -8.52
N ALA A 27 17.55 11.97 -7.24
CA ALA A 27 17.38 10.99 -6.18
C ALA A 27 16.02 10.33 -6.46
N LYS A 28 16.03 9.31 -7.32
CA LYS A 28 14.91 8.40 -7.48
C LYS A 28 14.79 7.72 -6.12
N GLU A 29 13.89 8.22 -5.28
CA GLU A 29 13.44 7.51 -4.10
C GLU A 29 13.04 6.11 -4.56
N LYS A 30 13.84 5.11 -4.19
CA LYS A 30 13.44 3.72 -4.29
C LYS A 30 12.30 3.56 -3.27
N THR A 31 11.07 3.81 -3.69
CA THR A 31 9.92 3.30 -2.96
C THR A 31 10.08 1.78 -2.88
N PRO A 32 10.22 1.19 -1.68
CA PRO A 32 10.29 -0.25 -1.55
C PRO A 32 9.02 -0.83 -2.15
N GLU A 33 9.16 -1.85 -3.00
CA GLU A 33 8.03 -2.53 -3.63
C GLU A 33 7.25 -3.25 -2.53
N ILE A 34 6.08 -2.72 -2.17
CA ILE A 34 5.25 -3.29 -1.11
C ILE A 34 4.60 -4.57 -1.64
N GLN A 35 5.07 -5.73 -1.15
CA GLN A 35 4.45 -7.02 -1.44
C GLN A 35 3.36 -7.33 -0.40
N TRP A 36 2.23 -7.86 -0.88
CA TRP A 36 1.06 -8.18 -0.05
C TRP A 36 0.83 -9.70 0.02
N GLU A 37 0.59 -10.20 1.22
CA GLU A 37 0.09 -11.55 1.47
C GLU A 37 -1.42 -11.51 1.72
N TYR A 38 -2.17 -12.49 1.22
CA TYR A 38 -3.62 -12.55 1.34
C TYR A 38 -4.08 -13.83 2.04
N LYS A 39 -5.12 -13.73 2.86
CA LYS A 39 -5.73 -14.86 3.57
C LYS A 39 -7.25 -14.79 3.53
N THR A 40 -7.89 -15.94 3.37
CA THR A 40 -9.35 -16.08 3.45
C THR A 40 -9.70 -17.01 4.61
N LEU A 41 -10.72 -16.63 5.38
CA LEU A 41 -11.26 -17.45 6.45
C LEU A 41 -12.76 -17.63 6.25
N GLU A 42 -13.17 -18.88 6.09
CA GLU A 42 -14.58 -19.28 6.07
C GLU A 42 -15.03 -19.62 7.50
N VAL A 43 -16.07 -18.97 7.97
CA VAL A 43 -16.67 -19.27 9.27
C VAL A 43 -17.77 -20.30 9.07
N ASN A 44 -17.57 -21.50 9.64
CA ASN A 44 -18.57 -22.56 9.58
C ASN A 44 -19.76 -22.24 10.49
N PHE A 45 -20.94 -22.05 9.89
CA PHE A 45 -22.20 -21.81 10.58
C PHE A 45 -22.97 -23.08 10.93
N ALA A 46 -22.36 -24.27 10.79
CA ALA A 46 -23.01 -25.57 10.85
C ALA A 46 -23.86 -25.83 12.11
N ASN A 47 -23.59 -25.15 13.22
CA ASN A 47 -24.33 -25.31 14.48
C ASN A 47 -25.27 -24.15 14.83
N ASP A 48 -25.28 -23.06 14.05
CA ASP A 48 -26.14 -21.90 14.31
C ASP A 48 -27.40 -21.98 13.46
N LYS A 49 -28.36 -22.82 13.90
CA LYS A 49 -29.71 -22.97 13.34
C LYS A 49 -30.50 -21.64 13.22
N TYR A 50 -30.02 -20.57 13.87
CA TYR A 50 -30.61 -19.23 13.86
C TYR A 50 -30.10 -18.30 12.75
N ILE A 51 -29.09 -18.69 11.96
CA ILE A 51 -28.40 -17.76 11.04
C ILE A 51 -28.84 -17.92 9.58
N GLU A 52 -29.27 -19.11 9.15
CA GLU A 52 -29.63 -19.36 7.75
C GLU A 52 -30.77 -18.47 7.22
N THR A 53 -31.73 -18.10 8.07
CA THR A 53 -32.94 -17.36 7.63
C THR A 53 -32.85 -15.84 7.77
N LYS A 54 -31.93 -15.29 8.60
CA LYS A 54 -31.79 -13.83 8.83
C LYS A 54 -30.57 -13.18 8.18
N TYR A 55 -29.59 -13.96 7.72
CA TYR A 55 -28.29 -13.45 7.28
C TYR A 55 -28.01 -13.61 5.79
N ARG A 56 -29.05 -13.83 4.98
CA ARG A 56 -29.01 -13.66 3.52
C ARG A 56 -29.04 -12.16 3.15
N SER A 57 -28.17 -11.37 3.77
CA SER A 57 -28.00 -9.96 3.49
C SER A 57 -26.78 -9.82 2.56
N PRO A 58 -26.91 -9.23 1.36
CA PRO A 58 -25.80 -9.03 0.42
C PRO A 58 -24.65 -8.19 1.01
N ARG A 59 -24.91 -7.50 2.13
CA ARG A 59 -23.93 -6.73 2.88
C ARG A 59 -23.32 -7.62 3.96
N GLY A 60 -22.09 -8.08 3.73
CA GLY A 60 -21.28 -8.78 4.72
C GLY A 60 -21.26 -8.00 6.04
N ARG A 61 -21.69 -8.65 7.12
CA ARG A 61 -21.70 -8.06 8.47
C ARG A 61 -20.78 -8.88 9.35
N ILE A 62 -19.88 -8.19 10.04
CA ILE A 62 -19.04 -8.78 11.09
C ILE A 62 -19.96 -9.16 12.26
N LEU A 63 -19.95 -10.43 12.66
CA LEU A 63 -20.73 -10.89 13.81
C LEU A 63 -19.96 -10.65 15.10
N LYS A 64 -20.68 -10.33 16.19
CA LYS A 64 -20.07 -10.12 17.51
C LYS A 64 -19.24 -11.32 17.98
N LYS A 65 -19.65 -12.54 17.61
CA LYS A 65 -18.94 -13.78 17.94
C LYS A 65 -17.58 -13.89 17.21
N ASP A 66 -17.45 -13.27 16.04
CA ASP A 66 -16.24 -13.34 15.22
C ASP A 66 -15.19 -12.30 15.65
N LEU A 67 -15.59 -11.28 16.44
CA LEU A 67 -14.69 -10.20 16.88
C LEU A 67 -13.43 -10.69 17.58
N SER A 68 -13.48 -11.78 18.35
CA SER A 68 -12.29 -12.32 19.01
C SER A 68 -11.25 -12.77 17.99
N MET A 69 -11.67 -13.58 17.01
CA MET A 69 -10.81 -14.06 15.93
C MET A 69 -10.28 -12.91 15.08
N LEU A 70 -11.13 -11.92 14.74
CA LEU A 70 -10.71 -10.75 13.96
C LEU A 70 -9.66 -9.92 14.70
N ASN A 71 -9.82 -9.75 16.02
CA ASN A 71 -8.87 -9.02 16.85
C ASN A 71 -7.53 -9.74 16.97
N GLU A 72 -7.52 -11.08 17.08
CA GLU A 72 -6.29 -11.87 17.08
C GLU A 72 -5.52 -11.70 15.76
N LEU A 73 -6.21 -11.80 14.62
CA LEU A 73 -5.60 -11.57 13.31
C LEU A 73 -5.05 -10.14 13.17
N GLY A 74 -5.77 -9.15 13.69
CA GLY A 74 -5.29 -7.76 13.73
C GLY A 74 -3.99 -7.60 14.51
N LYS A 75 -3.84 -8.33 15.64
CA LYS A 75 -2.58 -8.35 16.41
C LYS A 75 -1.43 -9.02 15.65
N ASP A 76 -1.73 -10.01 14.82
CA ASP A 76 -0.77 -10.68 13.95
C ASP A 76 -0.42 -9.87 12.68
N GLY A 77 -0.93 -8.64 12.56
CA GLY A 77 -0.65 -7.72 11.46
C GLY A 77 -1.54 -7.91 10.23
N TRP A 78 -2.63 -8.67 10.34
CA TRP A 78 -3.61 -8.83 9.26
C TRP A 78 -4.64 -7.72 9.27
N GLU A 79 -4.90 -7.13 8.10
CA GLU A 79 -5.92 -6.12 7.87
C GLU A 79 -7.14 -6.72 7.19
N LEU A 80 -8.32 -6.54 7.77
CA LEU A 80 -9.58 -6.97 7.16
C LEU A 80 -9.93 -6.09 5.95
N CYS A 81 -10.00 -6.70 4.77
CA CYS A 81 -10.24 -6.01 3.50
C CYS A 81 -11.65 -6.19 2.96
N GLY A 82 -12.34 -7.26 3.38
CA GLY A 82 -13.66 -7.55 2.87
C GLY A 82 -14.36 -8.66 3.64
N VAL A 83 -15.69 -8.65 3.55
CA VAL A 83 -16.56 -9.66 4.12
C VAL A 83 -17.60 -10.05 3.07
N ASN A 84 -17.68 -11.34 2.76
CA ASN A 84 -18.68 -11.89 1.84
C ASN A 84 -19.41 -13.05 2.50
N ASN A 85 -20.64 -12.80 2.98
CA ASN A 85 -21.46 -13.74 3.73
C ASN A 85 -20.70 -14.36 4.92
N VAL A 86 -20.05 -15.49 4.68
CA VAL A 86 -19.35 -16.33 5.65
C VAL A 86 -17.82 -16.24 5.53
N ASN A 87 -17.33 -15.50 4.54
CA ASN A 87 -15.93 -15.38 4.21
C ASN A 87 -15.37 -14.03 4.62
N TYR A 88 -14.27 -14.05 5.35
CA TYR A 88 -13.47 -12.88 5.70
C TYR A 88 -12.18 -12.87 4.89
N TYR A 89 -11.88 -11.74 4.25
CA TYR A 89 -10.68 -11.55 3.44
C TYR A 89 -9.71 -10.61 4.14
N PHE A 90 -8.46 -11.02 4.26
CA PHE A 90 -7.41 -10.26 4.91
C PHE A 90 -6.22 -10.06 4.00
N LYS A 91 -5.47 -8.99 4.24
CA LYS A 91 -4.15 -8.77 3.66
C LYS A 91 -3.15 -8.39 4.75
N ARG A 92 -1.86 -8.60 4.51
CA ARG A 92 -0.78 -8.00 5.30
C ARG A 92 0.42 -7.69 4.42
N VAL A 93 1.23 -6.73 4.85
CA VAL A 93 2.50 -6.43 4.16
C VAL A 93 3.51 -7.52 4.49
N ILE A 94 4.15 -8.08 3.46
CA ILE A 94 5.30 -8.96 3.62
C ILE A 94 6.49 -8.07 3.97
N LYS A 95 7.02 -8.21 5.18
CA LYS A 95 8.28 -7.58 5.54
C LYS A 95 9.39 -8.45 4.94
N GLU A 96 10.06 -7.95 3.91
CA GLU A 96 11.37 -8.49 3.53
C GLU A 96 12.31 -8.31 4.73
N ASN A 97 12.88 -9.41 5.19
CA ASN A 97 13.73 -9.49 6.37
C ASN A 97 15.19 -9.23 6.00
#